data_AF-A0A358RJS4-F1
#
_entry.id   AF-A0A358RJS4-F1
#
_cell.length_a   1.000
_cell.length_b   1.000
_cell.length_c   1.000
_cell.angle_alpha   90.00
_cell.angle_beta   90.00
_cell.angle_gamma   90.00
#
_symmetry.space_group_name_H-M   'P 1'
#
loop_
_entity.id
_entity.type
_entity.pdbx_description
1 polymer ?
#
loop_
_entity_poly.entity_id
_entity_poly.type
_entity_poly.pdbx_seq_one_letter_code
_entity_poly.pdbx_strand_id
1 'polypeptide(L)' 'MISKAFDTIKKYDVIVIHRHQNPDGDAMGSQLGLKRVLQQNFPDKKIYA' A
#
# COMPACT_ATOMS: atom_id res chain seq x y z
N MET A 1 -13.84 -9.81 3.40
CA MET A 1 -12.99 -8.77 4.02
C MET A 1 -11.95 -8.24 3.04
N ILE A 2 -11.12 -9.10 2.42
CA ILE A 2 -10.11 -8.69 1.43
C ILE A 2 -10.72 -7.95 0.23
N SER A 3 -11.90 -8.38 -0.23
CA SER A 3 -12.61 -7.73 -1.36
C SER A 3 -12.86 -6.24 -1.12
N LYS A 4 -13.37 -5.86 0.06
CA LYS A 4 -13.68 -4.47 0.40
C LYS A 4 -12.42 -3.56 0.39
N ALA A 5 -11.30 -4.06 0.90
CA ALA A 5 -10.04 -3.32 0.88
C ALA A 5 -9.53 -3.13 -0.56
N PHE A 6 -9.63 -4.17 -1.39
CA PHE A 6 -9.23 -4.10 -2.79
C PHE A 6 -10.11 -3.15 -3.61
N ASP A 7 -11.43 -3.16 -3.39
CA ASP A 7 -12.34 -2.22 -4.04
C ASP A 7 -12.06 -0.77 -3.64
N THR A 8 -11.69 -0.56 -2.37
CA THR A 8 -11.26 0.75 -1.86
C THR A 8 -9.97 1.22 -2.55
N ILE A 9 -8.98 0.34 -2.69
CA ILE A 9 -7.72 0.63 -3.42
C ILE A 9 -8.00 1.07 -4.87
N LYS A 10 -8.94 0.42 -5.56
CA LYS A 10 -9.29 0.81 -6.94
C LYS A 10 -9.92 2.20 -7.01
N LYS A 11 -10.75 2.55 -6.02
CA LYS A 11 -11.54 3.78 -5.99
C LYS A 11 -10.71 5.06 -5.81
N TYR A 12 -9.59 5.01 -5.09
CA TYR A 12 -8.80 6.20 -4.77
C TYR A 12 -7.52 6.30 -5.59
N ASP A 13 -7.14 7.50 -6.00
CA ASP A 13 -5.93 7.74 -6.81
C ASP A 13 -4.69 8.01 -5.99
N VAL A 14 -4.86 8.37 -4.72
CA VAL A 14 -3.77 8.60 -3.77
C VAL A 14 -3.91 7.60 -2.62
N ILE A 15 -2.85 6.84 -2.36
CA ILE A 15 -2.81 5.85 -1.28
C ILE A 15 -1.53 6.10 -0.47
N VAL A 16 -1.69 6.21 0.85
CA VAL A 16 -0.58 6.38 1.79
C VAL A 16 -0.58 5.20 2.76
N ILE A 17 0.53 4.49 2.85
CA ILE A 17 0.67 3.29 3.66
C ILE A 17 1.53 3.65 4.87
N HIS A 18 0.97 3.53 6.07
CA HIS A 18 1.69 3.78 7.31
C HIS A 18 2.15 2.48 7.98
N ARG A 19 3.14 2.62 8.85
CA ARG A 19 3.62 1.59 9.78
C ARG A 19 3.79 2.20 11.16
N HIS A 20 4.00 1.37 12.19
CA HIS A 20 4.27 1.86 13.54
C HIS A 20 5.68 2.45 13.68
N GLN A 21 5.90 3.18 14.77
CA GLN A 21 7.22 3.68 15.15
C GLN A 21 8.15 2.52 15.55
N ASN A 22 9.46 2.70 15.42
CA ASN A 22 10.47 1.64 15.64
C ASN A 22 10.14 0.34 14.88
N PRO A 23 10.07 0.40 13.54
CA PRO A 23 9.63 -0.73 12.73
C PRO A 23 10.66 -1.86 12.79
N ASP A 24 10.16 -3.08 12.81
CA ASP A 24 10.98 -4.26 12.55
C ASP A 24 11.07 -4.54 11.03
N GLY A 25 11.75 -5.63 10.67
CA GLY A 25 11.91 -6.03 9.28
C GLY A 25 10.58 -6.33 8.58
N ASP A 26 9.57 -6.83 9.31
CA ASP A 26 8.27 -7.15 8.75
C ASP A 26 7.45 -5.87 8.48
N ALA A 27 7.42 -4.93 9.42
CA ALA A 27 6.73 -3.65 9.22
C ALA A 27 7.30 -2.88 8.02
N MET A 28 8.62 -2.92 7.81
CA MET A 28 9.27 -2.37 6.62
C MET A 28 8.90 -3.16 5.36
N GLY A 29 8.98 -4.50 5.42
CA GLY A 29 8.73 -5.40 4.30
C GLY A 29 7.27 -5.33 3.81
N SER A 30 6.31 -5.40 4.73
CA SER A 30 4.89 -5.28 4.47
C SER A 30 4.53 -3.93 3.85
N GLN A 31 5.09 -2.83 4.35
CA GLN A 31 4.80 -1.50 3.83
C GLN A 31 5.39 -1.27 2.41
N LEU A 32 6.68 -1.59 2.23
CA LEU A 32 7.35 -1.42 0.93
C LEU A 32 6.86 -2.44 -0.11
N GLY A 33 6.60 -3.67 0.32
CA GLY A 33 6.05 -4.73 -0.52
C GLY A 33 4.69 -4.35 -1.08
N LEU A 34 3.76 -3.91 -0.21
CA LEU A 34 2.45 -3.46 -0.66
C LEU A 34 2.55 -2.24 -1.58
N LYS A 35 3.38 -1.24 -1.24
CA LYS A 35 3.63 -0.09 -2.12
C LYS A 35 4.08 -0.54 -3.51
N ARG A 36 5.05 -1.44 -3.59
CA ARG A 36 5.65 -1.87 -4.86
C ARG A 36 4.65 -2.63 -5.72
N VAL A 37 3.87 -3.54 -5.11
CA VAL A 37 2.81 -4.28 -5.80
C VAL A 37 1.75 -3.32 -6.33
N LEU A 38 1.32 -2.34 -5.54
CA LEU A 38 0.32 -1.35 -5.98
C LEU A 38 0.83 -0.47 -7.12
N GLN A 39 2.07 0.03 -7.04
CA GLN A 39 2.67 0.81 -8.12
C GLN A 39 2.81 0.02 -9.42
N GLN A 40 3.08 -1.29 -9.34
CA GLN A 40 3.19 -2.15 -10.52
C GLN A 40 1.83 -2.42 -11.18
N ASN A 41 0.77 -2.59 -10.38
CA ASN A 41 -0.57 -2.93 -10.89
C ASN A 41 -1.43 -1.69 -11.22
N PHE A 42 -1.10 -0.52 -10.66
CA PHE A 42 -1.82 0.74 -10.86
C PHE A 42 -0.83 1.88 -11.15
N PRO A 43 -0.19 1.90 -12.33
CA PRO A 43 0.92 2.81 -12.63
C PRO A 43 0.55 4.30 -12.56
N ASP A 44 -0.72 4.64 -12.79
CA ASP A 44 -1.21 6.02 -12.76
C ASP A 44 -1.54 6.53 -11.35
N LYS A 45 -1.59 5.65 -10.35
CA LYS A 45 -1.93 6.00 -8.97
C LYS A 45 -0.70 6.48 -8.20
N LYS A 46 -0.89 7.44 -7.30
CA LYS A 46 0.15 7.96 -6.42
C LYS A 46 0.19 7.16 -5.11
N ILE A 47 1.23 6.34 -4.94
CA ILE A 47 1.40 5.47 -3.76
C ILE A 47 2.60 5.91 -2.92
N TYR A 48 2.37 6.20 -1.65
CA TYR A 48 3.38 6.66 -0.68
C TYR A 48 3.52 5.69 0.51
N ALA A 49 4.71 5.67 1.11
CA ALA A 49 5.09 4.86 2.27
C ALA A 49 6.12 5.63 3.11
#